data_AF-A0A3D2C2V0-F1
#
_entry.id   AF-A0A3D2C2V0-F1
#
_cell.length_a   1.000
_cell.length_b   1.000
_cell.length_c   1.000
_cell.angle_alpha   90.00
_cell.angle_beta   90.00
_cell.angle_gamma   90.00
#
_symmetry.space_group_name_H-M   'P 1'
#
loop_
_entity.id
_entity.type
_entity.pdbx_description
1 polymer ?
#
loop_
_entity_poly.entity_id
_entity_poly.type
_entity_poly.pdbx_seq_one_letter_code
_entity_poly.pdbx_strand_id
1 'polypeptide(L)'
;LIKAEAEVHQLEEEKLKQAKIVNTLNMNNVMEHIGYFLEHLEELLIDTANPLKRAAFFGLIFDSMPTYAELSSGTPKLAPYLGLKQYFGTDLVPMCEVL
;
A
#
# COMPACT_ATOMS: atom_id res chain seq x y z
N LEU A 1 9.97 -32.62 34.42
CA LEU A 1 11.21 -31.83 34.35
C LEU A 1 11.81 -31.90 32.94
N ILE A 2 12.31 -33.05 32.49
CA ILE A 2 12.95 -33.21 31.16
C ILE A 2 12.06 -32.77 29.96
N LYS A 3 10.75 -33.06 29.97
CA LYS A 3 9.84 -32.63 28.89
C LYS A 3 9.65 -31.11 28.81
N ALA A 4 9.54 -30.45 29.96
CA ALA A 4 9.34 -29.01 30.02
C ALA A 4 10.60 -28.26 29.58
N GLU A 5 11.79 -28.78 29.92
CA GLU A 5 13.07 -28.22 29.47
C GLU A 5 13.25 -28.35 27.95
N ALA A 6 12.85 -29.48 27.37
CA ALA A 6 12.90 -29.67 25.92
C ALA A 6 11.95 -28.72 25.16
N GLU A 7 10.75 -28.49 25.70
CA GLU A 7 9.76 -27.60 25.11
C GLU A 7 10.20 -26.13 25.16
N VAL A 8 10.78 -25.69 26.29
CA VAL A 8 11.37 -24.34 26.41
C VAL A 8 12.49 -24.14 25.39
N HIS A 9 13.40 -25.11 25.26
CA HIS A 9 14.49 -25.04 24.29
C HIS A 9 13.98 -24.96 22.84
N GLN A 10 12.92 -25.70 22.51
CA GLN A 10 12.33 -25.67 21.17
C GLN A 10 11.71 -24.30 20.85
N LEU A 11 10.97 -23.73 21.80
CA LEU A 11 10.37 -22.40 21.67
C LEU A 11 11.42 -21.28 21.55
N GLU A 12 12.54 -21.40 22.26
CA GLU A 12 13.66 -20.46 22.14
C GLU A 12 14.31 -20.49 20.75
N GLU A 13 14.51 -21.68 20.18
CA GLU A 13 15.02 -21.82 18.81
C GLU A 13 14.05 -21.24 17.77
N GLU A 14 12.75 -21.49 17.91
CA GLU A 14 11.72 -20.94 17.02
C GLU A 14 11.67 -19.42 17.08
N LYS A 15 11.75 -18.84 18.28
CA LYS A 15 11.80 -17.40 18.48
C LYS A 15 13.05 -16.79 17.84
N LEU A 16 14.20 -17.45 17.94
CA LEU A 16 15.45 -17.00 17.32
C LEU A 16 15.36 -17.04 15.79
N LYS A 17 14.75 -18.10 15.23
CA LYS A 17 14.49 -18.23 13.78
C LYS A 17 13.54 -17.14 13.29
N GLN A 18 12.45 -16.86 14.00
CA GLN A 18 11.50 -15.79 13.67
C GLN A 18 12.11 -14.39 13.76
N ALA A 19 12.90 -14.11 14.81
CA ALA A 19 13.62 -12.84 14.95
C ALA A 19 14.64 -12.62 13.82
N LYS A 20 15.23 -13.71 13.30
CA LYS A 20 16.16 -13.65 12.16
C LYS A 20 15.41 -13.30 10.85
N ILE A 21 14.21 -13.84 10.65
CA ILE A 21 13.35 -13.54 9.50
C ILE A 21 12.88 -12.08 9.53
N VAL A 22 12.45 -11.58 10.69
CA VAL A 22 12.02 -10.17 10.84
C VAL A 22 13.17 -9.20 10.58
N ASN A 23 14.39 -9.52 11.01
CA ASN A 23 15.59 -8.72 10.71
C ASN A 23 16.06 -8.81 9.25
N THR A 24 15.53 -9.75 8.45
CA THR A 24 15.83 -9.83 7.00
C THR A 24 14.88 -9.01 6.13
N LEU A 25 13.80 -8.46 6.71
CA LEU A 25 12.94 -7.52 6.00
C LEU A 25 13.65 -6.18 5.85
N ASN A 26 14.23 -5.96 4.68
CA ASN A 26 14.81 -4.68 4.33
C ASN A 26 13.68 -3.67 4.07
N MET A 27 13.45 -2.77 5.02
CA MET A 27 12.40 -1.75 4.90
C MET A 27 12.59 -0.86 3.65
N ASN A 28 13.82 -0.66 3.18
CA ASN A 28 14.07 0.10 1.95
C ASN A 28 13.47 -0.61 0.73
N ASN A 29 13.59 -1.93 0.64
CA ASN A 29 12.96 -2.71 -0.43
C ASN A 29 11.43 -2.61 -0.36
N VAL A 30 10.86 -2.58 0.84
CA VAL A 30 9.41 -2.42 1.02
C VAL A 30 8.95 -1.05 0.52
N MET A 31 9.68 0.00 0.89
CA MET A 31 9.36 1.37 0.47
C MET A 31 9.55 1.57 -1.04
N GLU A 32 10.58 0.98 -1.63
CA GLU A 32 10.80 1.00 -3.09
C GLU A 32 9.65 0.30 -3.83
N HIS A 33 9.15 -0.83 -3.31
CA HIS A 33 8.02 -1.53 -3.90
C HIS A 33 6.72 -0.72 -3.80
N ILE A 34 6.48 -0.06 -2.65
CA ILE A 34 5.33 0.82 -2.47
C ILE A 34 5.43 2.02 -3.41
N GLY A 35 6.61 2.65 -3.52
CA GLY A 35 6.86 3.78 -4.42
C GLY A 35 6.58 3.40 -5.88
N TYR A 36 7.18 2.32 -6.35
CA TYR A 36 6.95 1.80 -7.71
C TYR A 36 5.46 1.54 -7.98
N PHE A 37 4.76 0.90 -7.04
CA PHE A 37 3.33 0.62 -7.17
C PHE A 37 2.47 1.88 -7.29
N LEU A 38 2.81 2.93 -6.53
CA LEU A 38 2.10 4.21 -6.58
C LEU A 38 2.44 5.02 -7.84
N GLU A 39 3.67 4.96 -8.31
CA GLU A 39 4.11 5.61 -9.56
C GLU A 39 3.49 4.99 -10.81
N HIS A 40 3.30 3.67 -10.81
CA HIS A 40 2.76 2.90 -11.95
C HIS A 40 1.31 2.47 -11.71
N LEU A 41 0.60 3.18 -10.83
CA LEU A 41 -0.77 2.88 -10.47
C LEU A 41 -1.69 2.91 -11.71
N GLU A 42 -1.46 3.85 -12.63
CA GLU A 42 -2.23 3.94 -13.88
C GLU A 42 -2.09 2.67 -14.73
N GLU A 43 -0.87 2.18 -14.94
CA GLU A 43 -0.60 0.95 -15.70
C GLU A 43 -1.24 -0.27 -15.02
N LEU A 44 -1.15 -0.35 -13.69
CA LEU A 44 -1.69 -1.45 -12.90
C LEU A 44 -3.22 -1.47 -12.82
N LEU A 45 -3.87 -0.31 -12.83
CA LEU A 45 -5.34 -0.22 -12.73
C LEU A 45 -6.00 -0.17 -14.11
N ILE A 46 -5.39 0.49 -15.10
CA ILE A 46 -5.98 0.73 -16.42
C ILE A 46 -5.59 -0.34 -17.44
N ASP A 47 -4.34 -0.82 -17.43
CA ASP A 47 -3.79 -1.77 -18.43
C ASP A 47 -3.96 -3.24 -18.02
N THR A 48 -4.77 -3.53 -16.99
CA THR A 48 -5.14 -4.90 -16.67
C THR A 48 -6.10 -5.47 -17.71
N ALA A 49 -5.72 -6.59 -18.33
CA ALA A 49 -6.56 -7.34 -19.27
C ALA A 49 -7.91 -7.82 -18.67
N ASN A 50 -8.09 -7.68 -17.34
CA ASN A 50 -9.33 -8.06 -16.65
C ASN A 50 -10.20 -6.82 -16.37
N PRO A 51 -11.26 -6.57 -17.17
CA PRO A 51 -12.11 -5.40 -17.01
C PRO A 51 -12.87 -5.36 -15.67
N LEU A 52 -13.10 -6.50 -15.02
CA LEU A 52 -13.75 -6.54 -13.70
C LEU A 52 -12.84 -6.02 -12.60
N LYS A 53 -11.54 -6.35 -12.67
CA LYS A 53 -10.55 -5.81 -11.71
C LYS A 53 -10.39 -4.32 -11.90
N ARG A 54 -10.31 -3.84 -13.14
CA ARG A 54 -10.28 -2.41 -13.45
C ARG A 54 -11.50 -1.67 -12.91
N ALA A 55 -12.70 -2.23 -13.06
CA ALA A 55 -13.92 -1.63 -12.49
C ALA A 55 -13.86 -1.58 -10.95
N ALA A 56 -13.38 -2.64 -10.30
CA ALA A 56 -13.21 -2.66 -8.85
C ALA A 56 -12.20 -1.59 -8.38
N PHE A 57 -11.09 -1.45 -9.09
CA PHE A 57 -10.07 -0.44 -8.80
C PHE A 57 -10.53 0.99 -9.07
N PHE A 58 -11.29 1.21 -10.14
CA PHE A 58 -11.94 2.50 -10.41
C PHE A 58 -12.85 2.92 -9.25
N GLY A 59 -13.55 1.97 -8.63
CA GLY A 59 -14.36 2.22 -7.43
C GLY A 59 -13.54 2.73 -6.23
N LEU A 60 -12.27 2.33 -6.08
CA LEU A 60 -11.40 2.78 -5.00
C LEU A 60 -11.01 4.26 -5.12
N ILE A 61 -11.24 4.92 -6.26
CA ILE A 61 -10.93 6.34 -6.40
C ILE A 61 -11.94 7.20 -5.61
N PHE A 62 -13.14 6.69 -5.36
CA PHE A 62 -14.26 7.45 -4.83
C PHE A 62 -14.67 6.98 -3.44
N ASP A 63 -15.03 7.93 -2.58
CA ASP A 63 -15.60 7.64 -1.26
C ASP A 63 -17.01 7.04 -1.38
N SER A 64 -17.71 7.40 -2.46
CA SER A 64 -19.02 6.88 -2.83
C SER A 64 -19.13 6.77 -4.35
N MET A 65 -19.93 5.83 -4.85
CA MET A 65 -20.09 5.63 -6.30
C MET A 65 -20.59 6.93 -6.98
N PRO A 66 -19.81 7.51 -7.91
CA PRO A 66 -20.17 8.78 -8.53
C PRO A 66 -21.22 8.57 -9.61
N THR A 67 -22.05 9.59 -9.82
CA THR A 67 -22.95 9.69 -10.96
C THR A 67 -22.21 10.18 -12.20
N TYR A 68 -22.77 9.91 -13.39
CA TYR A 68 -22.20 10.42 -14.65
C TYR A 68 -22.08 11.95 -14.65
N ALA A 69 -23.06 12.66 -14.07
CA ALA A 69 -23.02 14.11 -13.99
C ALA A 69 -21.83 14.62 -13.17
N GLU A 70 -21.54 13.99 -12.01
CA GLU A 70 -20.40 14.34 -11.16
C GLU A 70 -19.05 14.03 -11.84
N LEU A 71 -18.98 12.94 -12.59
CA LEU A 71 -17.81 12.62 -13.41
C LEU A 71 -17.60 13.66 -14.50
N SER A 72 -18.68 14.03 -15.21
CA SER A 72 -18.62 15.02 -16.28
C SER A 72 -18.32 16.43 -15.78
N SER A 73 -18.76 16.80 -14.57
CA SER A 73 -18.48 18.10 -13.95
C SER A 73 -17.14 18.12 -13.22
N GLY A 74 -16.47 16.97 -13.06
CA GLY A 74 -15.22 16.86 -12.32
C GLY A 74 -15.37 17.07 -10.81
N THR A 75 -16.57 16.83 -10.26
CA THR A 75 -16.87 16.99 -8.83
C THR A 75 -17.24 15.70 -8.10
N PRO A 76 -16.63 14.52 -8.39
CA PRO A 76 -16.94 13.30 -7.65
C PRO A 76 -16.31 13.36 -6.25
N LYS A 77 -16.95 12.70 -5.28
CA LYS A 77 -16.41 12.59 -3.92
C LYS A 77 -15.25 11.59 -3.90
N LEU A 78 -14.02 12.09 -3.83
CA LEU A 78 -12.81 11.25 -3.81
C LEU A 78 -12.63 10.56 -2.44
N ALA A 79 -12.01 9.38 -2.46
CA ALA A 79 -11.68 8.64 -1.25
C ALA A 79 -10.74 9.45 -0.33
N PRO A 80 -10.92 9.42 1.01
CA PRO A 80 -10.17 10.28 1.94
C PRO A 80 -8.65 10.18 1.83
N TYR A 81 -8.11 9.02 1.47
CA TYR A 81 -6.67 8.81 1.32
C TYR A 81 -6.06 9.50 0.10
N LEU A 82 -6.86 9.83 -0.93
CA LEU A 82 -6.39 10.64 -2.07
C LEU A 82 -6.26 12.13 -1.69
N GLY A 83 -6.97 12.58 -0.65
CA GLY A 83 -6.90 13.94 -0.12
C GLY A 83 -5.68 14.21 0.79
N LEU A 84 -4.84 13.21 1.06
CA LEU A 84 -3.71 13.33 1.98
C LEU A 84 -2.49 14.07 1.40
N LYS A 85 -2.62 14.69 0.23
CA LYS A 85 -1.55 15.42 -0.48
C LYS A 85 -0.89 16.52 0.37
N GLN A 86 -1.54 16.98 1.44
CA GLN A 86 -1.12 18.17 2.20
C GLN A 86 -0.20 17.90 3.39
N TYR A 87 0.10 16.64 3.77
CA TYR A 87 0.84 16.35 5.02
C TYR A 87 2.19 15.63 4.87
N PHE A 88 2.61 15.25 3.66
CA PHE A 88 3.92 14.62 3.45
C PHE A 88 4.99 15.65 3.06
N GLY A 89 5.17 16.67 3.90
CA GLY A 89 6.38 17.49 3.89
C GLY A 89 7.48 16.79 4.66
N THR A 90 8.18 15.85 4.03
CA THR A 90 9.44 15.30 4.56
C THR A 90 10.52 15.45 3.51
N ASP A 91 11.75 15.71 3.94
CA ASP A 91 12.94 16.04 3.11
C ASP A 91 13.28 15.04 1.98
N LEU A 92 12.55 13.94 1.87
CA LEU A 92 12.77 12.84 0.92
C LEU A 92 11.92 12.93 -0.36
N VAL A 93 10.88 13.77 -0.40
CA VAL A 93 10.01 13.92 -1.59
C VAL A 93 9.83 15.40 -1.91
N PRO A 94 10.59 15.97 -2.86
CA PRO A 94 10.41 17.35 -3.26
C PRO A 94 9.05 17.53 -3.95
N MET A 95 8.33 18.58 -3.55
CA MET A 95 7.06 18.98 -4.14
C MET A 95 7.26 19.38 -5.61
N CYS A 96 6.55 18.73 -6.53
CA CYS A 96 6.31 19.32 -7.86
C CYS A 96 5.35 20.50 -7.68
N GLU A 97 5.86 21.72 -7.84
CA GLU A 97 5.02 22.91 -8.03
C GLU A 97 4.23 22.76 -9.32
N VAL A 98 2.90 22.69 -9.20
CA VAL A 98 2.01 22.71 -10.36
C VAL A 98 1.71 24.19 -10.65
N LEU A 99 2.13 24.64 -11.84
CA LEU A 99 1.84 25.96 -12.44
C LEU A 99 0.34 26.21 -12.60
#